data_AF-A0A392UVV0-F1
#
_entry.id   AF-A0A392UVV0-F1
#
_cell.length_a   1.000
_cell.length_b   1.000
_cell.length_c   1.000
_cell.angle_alpha   90.00
_cell.angle_beta   90.00
_cell.angle_gamma   90.00
#
_symmetry.space_group_name_H-M   'P 1'
#
loop_
_entity.id
_entity.type
_entity.pdbx_description
1 polymer ?
#
loop_
_entity_poly.entity_id
_entity_poly.type
_entity_poly.pdbx_seq_one_letter_code
_entity_poly.pdbx_strand_id
1 'polypeptide(L)' 'MSAAELEKLKEQLEELLEKRFVRPSVSPWGAPVLLVKKKDGSMRFCIDYHQLNKATIKNKYPLPRIDDLM' A
#
# COMPACT_ATOMS: atom_id res chain seq x y z
N MET A 1 -2.53 11.11 12.93
CA MET A 1 -3.09 9.78 13.23
C MET A 1 -3.55 9.78 14.67
N SER A 2 -4.74 9.27 14.93
CA SER A 2 -5.23 9.00 16.28
C SER A 2 -4.42 7.87 16.94
N ALA A 3 -4.51 7.73 18.26
CA ALA A 3 -3.81 6.67 18.99
C ALA A 3 -4.17 5.27 18.47
N ALA A 4 -5.45 5.03 18.20
CA ALA A 4 -5.94 3.75 17.65
C ALA A 4 -5.41 3.46 16.24
N GLU A 5 -5.25 4.49 15.40
CA GLU A 5 -4.64 4.34 14.08
C GLU A 5 -3.15 4.00 14.18
N LEU A 6 -2.43 4.61 15.12
CA LEU A 6 -1.02 4.33 15.37
C LEU A 6 -0.78 2.91 15.88
N GLU A 7 -1.66 2.41 16.75
CA GLU A 7 -1.61 1.04 17.24
C GLU A 7 -1.83 0.03 16.10
N LYS A 8 -2.87 0.24 15.29
CA LYS A 8 -3.15 -0.63 14.14
C LYS A 8 -2.05 -0.58 13.08
N LEU A 9 -1.44 0.59 12.87
CA LEU A 9 -0.30 0.76 11.98
C LEU A 9 0.88 -0.09 12.42
N LYS A 10 1.20 -0.08 13.73
CA LYS A 10 2.31 -0.87 14.29
C LYS A 10 2.07 -2.37 14.15
N GLU A 11 0.86 -2.83 14.49
CA GLU A 11 0.48 -4.25 14.36
C GLU A 11 0.64 -4.73 12.91
N GLN A 12 0.14 -3.97 11.93
CA GLN A 12 0.28 -4.34 10.52
C GLN A 12 1.73 -4.27 10.03
N LEU A 13 2.53 -3.32 10.52
CA LEU A 13 3.96 -3.26 10.20
C LEU A 13 4.74 -4.47 10.73
N GLU A 14 4.47 -4.89 11.96
CA GLU A 14 5.08 -6.08 12.56
C GLU A 14 4.73 -7.34 11.77
N GLU A 15 3.47 -7.51 11.38
CA GLU A 15 3.02 -8.63 10.55
C GLU A 15 3.75 -8.65 9.19
N LEU A 16 3.93 -7.50 8.54
CA LEU A 16 4.66 -7.39 7.28
C LEU A 16 6.15 -7.68 7.42
N LEU A 17 6.75 -7.30 8.56
CA LEU A 17 8.15 -7.60 8.88
C LEU A 17 8.34 -9.10 9.15
N GLU A 18 7.43 -9.72 9.90
CA GLU A 18 7.46 -11.16 10.21
C GLU A 18 7.32 -12.01 8.95
N LYS A 19 6.38 -11.63 8.06
CA LYS A 19 6.21 -12.25 6.73
C LYS A 19 7.38 -11.97 5.77
N ARG A 20 8.32 -11.11 6.17
CA ARG A 20 9.45 -10.63 5.35
C ARG A 20 9.05 -9.98 4.03
N PHE A 21 7.85 -9.42 3.96
CA PHE A 21 7.41 -8.62 2.81
C PHE A 21 8.10 -7.24 2.80
N VAL A 22 8.46 -6.73 3.97
CA VAL A 22 9.18 -5.46 4.12
C VAL A 22 10.41 -5.62 5.02
N ARG A 23 11.29 -4.63 4.97
CA ARG A 23 12.45 -4.51 5.86
C ARG A 23 12.74 -3.04 6.16
N PRO A 24 13.40 -2.72 7.28
CA PRO A 24 13.93 -1.38 7.50
C PRO A 24 14.81 -0.95 6.32
N SER A 25 14.69 0.31 5.90
CA SER A 25 15.44 0.85 4.78
C SER A 25 15.90 2.28 5.05
N VAL A 26 17.03 2.65 4.45
CA VAL A 26 17.58 4.02 4.45
C VAL A 26 17.48 4.64 3.06
N SER A 27 16.43 4.28 2.31
CA SER A 27 16.20 4.77 0.95
C SER A 27 16.07 6.29 0.94
N PRO A 28 16.66 6.99 -0.06
CA PRO A 28 16.42 8.42 -0.24
C PRO A 28 14.98 8.72 -0.70
N TRP A 29 14.23 7.69 -1.10
CA TRP A 29 12.81 7.78 -1.45
C TRP A 29 11.94 7.32 -0.28
N GLY A 30 10.94 8.14 0.05
CA GLY A 30 9.90 7.83 1.03
C GLY A 30 8.51 8.15 0.47
N ALA A 31 7.51 7.41 0.93
CA ALA A 31 6.11 7.62 0.60
C ALA A 31 5.27 7.56 1.89
N PRO A 32 4.23 8.40 2.04
CA PRO A 32 3.41 8.38 3.24
C PRO A 32 2.52 7.12 3.28
N VAL A 33 2.21 6.68 4.50
CA VAL A 33 1.28 5.57 4.76
C VAL A 33 -0.09 6.13 5.14
N LEU A 34 -1.13 5.50 4.61
CA LEU A 34 -2.54 5.80 4.82
C LEU A 34 -3.23 4.58 5.41
N LEU A 35 -4.07 4.81 6.43
CA LEU A 35 -5.00 3.80 6.95
C LEU A 35 -6.40 4.12 6.44
N VAL A 36 -7.00 3.15 5.75
CA VAL A 36 -8.34 3.31 5.16
C VAL A 36 -9.30 2.33 5.83
N LYS A 37 -10.40 2.85 6.37
CA LYS A 37 -11.50 2.02 6.89
C LYS A 37 -12.29 1.44 5.72
N LYS A 38 -12.40 0.11 5.67
CA LYS A 38 -13.28 -0.59 4.74
C LYS A 38 -14.71 -0.64 5.28
N LYS A 39 -15.65 -0.99 4.40
CA LYS A 39 -17.07 -1.19 4.74
C LYS A 39 -17.30 -2.29 5.78
N ASP A 40 -16.44 -3.30 5.81
CA ASP A 40 -16.46 -4.40 6.78
C ASP A 40 -15.90 -3.99 8.17
N GLY A 41 -15.53 -2.71 8.35
CA GLY A 41 -14.95 -2.20 9.60
C GLY A 41 -13.45 -2.44 9.74
N SER A 42 -12.83 -3.25 8.86
CA SER A 42 -11.38 -3.47 8.87
C SER A 42 -10.61 -2.23 8.40
N MET A 43 -9.39 -2.05 8.91
CA MET A 43 -8.47 -1.03 8.40
C MET A 43 -7.47 -1.64 7.43
N ARG A 44 -7.26 -0.98 6.30
CA ARG A 44 -6.27 -1.36 5.29
C ARG A 44 -5.07 -0.42 5.35
N PHE A 45 -3.89 -1.01 5.48
CA PHE A 45 -2.60 -0.36 5.24
C PHE A 45 -2.42 -0.07 3.75
N CYS A 46 -2.30 1.21 3.39
CA CYS A 46 -2.07 1.64 2.00
C CYS A 46 -0.86 2.58 1.97
N ILE A 47 0.01 2.45 0.97
CA ILE A 47 1.11 3.39 0.75
C ILE A 47 0.73 4.30 -0.42
N ASP A 48 0.89 5.60 -0.24
CA ASP A 48 0.65 6.58 -1.29
C ASP A 48 1.84 6.64 -2.25
N TYR A 49 1.75 5.86 -3.33
CA TYR A 49 2.74 5.84 -4.40
C TYR A 49 2.48 6.87 -5.51
N HIS A 50 1.58 7.86 -5.37
CA HIS A 50 1.23 8.74 -6.50
C HIS A 50 2.44 9.49 -7.08
N GLN A 51 3.33 10.00 -6.23
CA GLN A 51 4.54 10.71 -6.69
C GLN A 51 5.56 9.75 -7.32
N LEU A 52 5.71 8.55 -6.75
CA LEU A 52 6.57 7.50 -7.33
C LEU A 52 6.05 7.06 -8.70
N ASN A 53 4.74 6.83 -8.84
CA ASN A 53 4.09 6.40 -10.08
C ASN A 53 4.17 7.42 -11.21
N LYS A 54 4.37 8.71 -10.89
CA LYS A 54 4.64 9.76 -11.90
C LYS A 54 6.08 9.73 -12.38
N ALA A 55 7.02 9.34 -11.52
CA ALA A 55 8.44 9.26 -11.84
C ALA A 55 8.83 7.97 -12.58
N THR A 56 8.02 6.91 -12.48
CA THR A 56 8.30 5.62 -13.13
C THR A 56 7.76 5.55 -14.56
N ILE A 57 8.46 4.80 -15.42
CA ILE A 57 8.01 4.53 -16.79
C ILE A 57 6.89 3.49 -16.74
N LYS A 58 5.73 3.82 -17.30
CA LYS A 58 4.56 2.92 -17.33
C LYS A 58 4.78 1.76 -18.29
N ASN A 59 4.90 0.55 -17.76
CA ASN A 59 4.93 -0.68 -18.54
C ASN A 59 3.50 -1.11 -18.91
N LYS A 60 2.98 -0.59 -20.03
CA LYS A 60 1.57 -0.78 -20.43
C LYS A 60 1.41 -2.05 -21.27
N TYR A 61 0.56 -2.97 -20.80
CA TYR A 61 0.05 -4.09 -21.59
C TYR A 61 -1.46 -3.95 -21.78
N PRO A 62 -2.02 -4.30 -22.95
CA PRO A 62 -3.46 -4.26 -23.16
C PRO A 62 -4.10 -5.32 -22.25
N LEU A 63 -4.96 -4.85 -21.34
CA LEU A 63 -5.88 -5.71 -20.62
C LEU A 63 -7.18 -5.75 -21.43
N PRO A 64 -7.63 -6.93 -21.90
CA PRO A 64 -8.89 -7.04 -22.63
C PRO A 64 -10.06 -6.61 -21.75
N ARG A 65 -11.13 -6.10 -22.36
CA ARG A 65 -12.36 -5.85 -21.60
C ARG A 65 -12.98 -7.20 -21.24
N ILE A 66 -13.76 -7.21 -20.15
CA ILE A 66 -14.42 -8.43 -19.70
C ILE A 66 -15.40 -8.98 -20.74
N ASP A 67 -16.04 -8.09 -21.53
CA ASP A 67 -16.93 -8.46 -22.63
C ASP A 67 -16.17 -9.07 -23.83
N ASP A 68 -14.88 -8.78 -23.98
CA ASP A 68 -14.04 -9.35 -25.04
C ASP A 68 -13.49 -10.74 -24.65
N LEU A 69 -13.69 -11.18 -23.40
CA LEU A 69 -13.20 -12.44 -22.84
C LEU A 69 -14.30 -13.50 -22.65
N MET A 70 -15.57 -13.09 -22.59
CA MET A 70 -16.73 -13.98 -22.44
C MET A 70 -17.31 -14.39 -23.78
#